data_AF-A0A964ZAJ0-F1
#
_entry.id   AF-A0A964ZAJ0-F1
#
_cell.length_a   1.000
_cell.length_b   1.000
_cell.length_c   1.000
_cell.angle_alpha   90.00
_cell.angle_beta   90.00
_cell.angle_gamma   90.00
#
_symmetry.space_group_name_H-M   'P 1'
#
loop_
_entity.id
_entity.type
_entity.pdbx_description
1 polymer ?
#
loop_
_entity_poly.entity_id
_entity_poly.type
_entity_poly.pdbx_seq_one_letter_code
_entity_poly.pdbx_strand_id
1 'polypeptide(L)' 'MIGIVDIDGRLRRLEELTRGLAKEIVLWREGCDPLLYLERKAYLNALQDALAGLESARVALANASRRLHQDNASAS' A
#
# COMPACT_ATOMS: atom_id res chain seq x y z
N MET A 1 -20.33 10.76 -6.29
CA MET A 1 -20.40 10.13 -4.96
C MET A 1 -19.55 8.87 -5.03
N ILE A 2 -18.56 8.71 -4.14
CA ILE A 2 -17.72 7.50 -4.10
C ILE A 2 -18.56 6.40 -3.47
N GLY A 3 -18.82 5.31 -4.21
CA GLY A 3 -19.58 4.15 -3.75
C GLY A 3 -18.69 3.01 -3.24
N ILE A 4 -19.30 1.92 -2.76
CA ILE A 4 -18.58 0.73 -2.27
C ILE A 4 -17.63 0.14 -3.34
N VAL A 5 -18.09 0.05 -4.59
CA VAL A 5 -17.27 -0.45 -5.72
C VAL A 5 -16.01 0.40 -5.93
N ASP A 6 -16.08 1.70 -5.66
CA ASP A 6 -14.92 2.59 -5.74
C ASP A 6 -13.90 2.33 -4.61
N ILE A 7 -14.36 1.87 -3.44
CA ILE A 7 -13.50 1.51 -2.30
C ILE A 7 -12.74 0.21 -2.61
N ASP A 8 -13.41 -0.80 -3.14
CA ASP A 8 -12.74 -2.06 -3.53
C ASP A 8 -11.73 -1.83 -4.66
N GLY A 9 -12.07 -0.96 -5.62
CA GLY A 9 -11.14 -0.50 -6.64
C GLY A 9 -9.90 0.20 -6.05
N ARG A 10 -10.07 0.99 -4.99
CA ARG A 10 -8.95 1.65 -4.27
C ARG A 10 -8.10 0.64 -3.51
N LEU A 11 -8.71 -0.36 -2.86
CA LEU A 11 -7.99 -1.43 -2.16
C LEU A 11 -7.06 -2.19 -3.11
N ARG A 12 -7.55 -2.61 -4.28
CA ARG A 12 -6.73 -3.27 -5.29
C ARG A 12 -5.54 -2.42 -5.74
N ARG A 13 -5.76 -1.12 -5.97
CA ARG A 13 -4.67 -0.19 -6.33
C ARG A 13 -3.61 -0.08 -5.23
N LEU A 14 -4.01 -0.04 -3.96
CA LEU A 14 -3.06 -0.01 -2.84
C LEU A 14 -2.24 -1.30 -2.76
N GLU A 15 -2.86 -2.46 -2.99
CA GLU A 15 -2.15 -3.75 -3.03
C GLU A 15 -1.12 -3.82 -4.17
N GLU A 16 -1.48 -3.31 -5.35
CA GLU A 16 -0.56 -3.23 -6.49
C GLU A 16 0.65 -2.33 -6.20
N LEU A 17 0.42 -1.14 -5.64
CA LEU A 17 1.49 -0.22 -5.24
C LEU A 17 2.40 -0.83 -4.19
N THR A 18 1.83 -1.43 -3.14
CA THR A 18 2.59 -2.11 -2.08
C THR A 18 3.46 -3.23 -2.63
N ARG A 19 2.94 -4.07 -3.55
CA ARG A 19 3.75 -5.12 -4.21
C ARG A 19 4.89 -4.53 -5.04
N GLY A 20 4.63 -3.47 -5.79
CA GLY A 20 5.65 -2.80 -6.60
C GLY A 20 6.81 -2.27 -5.76
N LEU A 21 6.51 -1.54 -4.69
CA LEU A 21 7.53 -0.99 -3.80
C LEU A 21 8.28 -2.06 -3.02
N ALA A 22 7.61 -3.13 -2.58
CA ALA A 22 8.27 -4.25 -1.91
C ALA A 22 9.29 -4.95 -2.83
N LYS A 23 8.96 -5.12 -4.12
CA LYS A 23 9.88 -5.66 -5.12
C LYS A 23 11.10 -4.77 -5.30
N GLU A 24 10.90 -3.46 -5.33
CA GLU A 24 11.99 -2.48 -5.43
C GLU A 24 12.96 -2.61 -4.25
N ILE A 25 12.45 -2.66 -3.01
CA ILE A 25 13.30 -2.86 -1.82
C ILE A 25 14.16 -4.12 -1.94
N VAL A 26 13.60 -5.23 -2.44
CA VAL A 26 14.35 -6.48 -2.62
C VAL A 26 15.47 -6.31 -3.64
N LEU A 27 15.18 -5.71 -4.81
CA LEU A 27 16.16 -5.47 -5.87
C LEU A 27 17.36 -4.63 -5.36
N TRP A 28 17.08 -3.59 -4.58
CA TRP A 28 18.10 -2.69 -4.07
C TRP A 28 18.81 -3.21 -2.79
N ARG A 29 18.34 -4.31 -2.19
CA ARG A 29 18.98 -4.91 -1.00
C ARG A 29 20.19 -5.79 -1.36
N GLU A 30 20.27 -6.29 -2.58
CA GLU A 30 21.34 -7.19 -3.04
C GLU A 30 22.69 -6.48 -3.30
N GLY A 31 22.73 -5.14 -3.28
CA GLY A 31 23.97 -4.36 -3.17
C GLY A 31 24.82 -4.27 -4.44
N CYS A 32 24.30 -4.69 -5.59
CA CYS A 32 24.88 -4.44 -6.92
C CYS A 32 24.38 -3.11 -7.51
N ASP A 33 24.14 -2.10 -6.67
CA ASP A 33 23.64 -0.80 -7.09
C ASP A 33 24.77 0.25 -7.18
N PRO A 34 24.64 1.24 -8.08
CA PRO A 34 25.68 2.26 -8.29
C PRO A 34 25.67 3.36 -7.21
N LEU A 35 24.79 3.30 -6.21
CA LEU A 35 24.63 4.38 -5.24
C LEU A 35 25.66 4.30 -4.11
N LEU A 36 25.98 5.45 -3.56
CA LEU A 36 26.72 5.54 -2.31
C LEU A 36 25.86 5.04 -1.13
N TYR A 37 26.53 4.63 -0.05
CA TYR A 37 25.85 4.10 1.14
C TYR A 37 24.73 5.01 1.66
N LEU A 38 24.96 6.32 1.75
CA LEU A 38 23.97 7.28 2.26
C LEU A 38 22.80 7.47 1.30
N GLU A 39 23.04 7.45 -0.01
CA GLU A 39 22.00 7.56 -1.04
C GLU A 39 21.11 6.32 -1.03
N ARG A 40 21.71 5.13 -1.01
CA ARG A 40 21.01 3.86 -0.90
C ARG A 40 20.18 3.80 0.39
N LYS A 41 20.75 4.21 1.52
CA LYS A 41 20.03 4.25 2.79
C LYS A 41 18.84 5.21 2.74
N ALA A 42 19.02 6.41 2.20
CA ALA A 42 17.93 7.38 2.07
C ALA A 42 16.81 6.86 1.17
N TYR A 43 17.16 6.24 0.05
CA TYR A 43 16.22 5.64 -0.89
C TYR A 43 15.42 4.50 -0.25
N LEU A 44 16.09 3.54 0.39
CA LEU A 44 15.44 2.40 1.04
C LEU A 44 14.53 2.84 2.19
N ASN A 45 14.95 3.82 3.00
CA ASN A 45 14.12 4.38 4.06
C ASN A 45 12.84 5.02 3.49
N ALA A 46 12.96 5.82 2.42
CA ALA A 46 11.80 6.45 1.79
C ALA A 46 10.80 5.41 1.23
N LEU A 47 11.28 4.32 0.65
CA LEU A 47 10.42 3.22 0.20
C LEU A 47 9.73 2.51 1.37
N GLN A 48 10.42 2.30 2.49
CA GLN A 48 9.84 1.69 3.69
C GLN A 48 8.77 2.58 4.32
N ASP A 49 9.00 3.88 4.41
CA ASP A 49 8.02 4.85 4.90
C ASP A 49 6.78 4.89 4.00
N ALA A 50 6.98 4.87 2.68
CA ALA A 50 5.88 4.81 1.70
C ALA A 50 5.05 3.52 1.86
N LEU A 51 5.70 2.36 2.06
CA LEU A 51 5.02 1.10 2.32
C LEU A 51 4.18 1.14 3.61
N ALA A 52 4.72 1.69 4.69
CA ALA A 52 3.99 1.82 5.95
C ALA A 52 2.75 2.72 5.79
N GLY A 53 2.87 3.82 5.03
CA GLY A 53 1.75 4.71 4.71
C GLY A 53 0.67 4.02 3.85
N LEU A 54 1.07 3.29 2.81
CA LEU A 54 0.15 2.56 1.96
C LEU A 54 -0.58 1.45 2.70
N GLU A 55 0.11 0.72 3.58
CA GLU A 55 -0.52 -0.31 4.41
C GLU A 55 -1.53 0.29 5.39
N SER A 56 -1.19 1.44 6.00
CA SER A 56 -2.12 2.18 6.86
C SER A 56 -3.38 2.61 6.12
N ALA A 57 -3.23 3.12 4.89
CA ALA A 57 -4.35 3.46 4.02
C ALA A 57 -5.19 2.22 3.63
N ARG A 58 -4.53 1.09 3.34
CA ARG A 58 -5.20 -0.16 2.99
C ARG A 58 -6.04 -0.68 4.14
N VAL A 59 -5.50 -0.70 5.36
CA VAL A 59 -6.23 -1.11 6.57
C VAL A 59 -7.44 -0.20 6.82
N ALA A 60 -7.27 1.12 6.67
CA ALA A 60 -8.38 2.07 6.84
C ALA A 60 -9.52 1.80 5.84
N LEU A 61 -9.20 1.60 4.57
CA LEU A 61 -10.21 1.28 3.55
C LEU A 61 -10.82 -0.11 3.71
N ALA A 62 -10.04 -1.11 4.16
CA ALA A 62 -10.56 -2.45 4.41
C ALA A 62 -11.58 -2.45 5.55
N ASN A 63 -11.31 -1.70 6.62
CA ASN A 63 -12.25 -1.51 7.73
C ASN A 63 -13.51 -0.77 7.28
N ALA A 64 -13.36 0.26 6.45
CA ALA A 64 -14.50 0.98 5.88
C ALA A 64 -15.36 0.09 4.96
N SER A 65 -14.74 -0.67 4.06
CA SER A 65 -15.41 -1.62 3.17
C SER A 65 -16.19 -2.66 3.99
N ARG A 66 -15.55 -3.26 5.01
CA ARG A 66 -16.22 -4.23 5.91
C ARG A 66 -17.47 -3.65 6.56
N ARG A 67 -17.37 -2.46 7.16
CA ARG A 67 -18.52 -1.80 7.81
C ARG A 67 -19.65 -1.56 6.81
N LEU A 68 -19.35 -1.01 5.64
CA LEU A 68 -20.35 -0.70 4.62
C LEU A 68 -21.05 -1.95 4.06
N HIS A 69 -20.32 -3.06 3.90
CA HIS A 69 -20.92 -4.34 3.52
C HIS A 69 -21.81 -4.93 4.60
N GLN A 70 -21.45 -4.76 5.89
CA GLN A 70 -22.28 -5.19 7.01
C GLN A 70 -23.57 -4.36 7.12
N ASP A 71 -23.49 -3.04 6.96
CA ASP A 71 -24.65 -2.14 6.99
C ASP A 71 -25.64 -2.44 5.85
N ASN A 72 -25.15 -2.79 4.66
CA ASN A 72 -26.02 -3.19 3.54
C ASN A 72 -26.70 -4.55 3.76
N ALA A 73 -26.03 -5.48 4.43
CA ALA A 73 -26.57 -6.82 4.70
C ALA A 73 -27.62 -6.82 5.83
N SER A 74 -27.55 -5.87 6.76
CA SER A 74 -28.54 -5.69 7.84
C SER A 74 -29.72 -4.81 7.43
N ALA A 75 -29.63 -4.09 6.31
CA ALA A 75 -30.71 -3.29 5.73
C ALA A 75 -31.56 -4.05 4.67
N SER A 76 -31.20 -5.31 4.38
CA SER A 76 -31.91 -6.21 3.45
C SER A 76 -32.62 -7.33 4.20
#